data_AF-A0A1J3CZW0-F1
#
_entry.id   AF-A0A1J3CZW0-F1
#
_cell.length_a   1.000
_cell.length_b   1.000
_cell.length_c   1.000
_cell.angle_alpha   90.00
_cell.angle_beta   90.00
_cell.angle_gamma   90.00
#
_symmetry.space_group_name_H-M   'P 1'
#
loop_
_entity.id
_entity.type
_entity.pdbx_description
1 polymer ?
#
loop_
_entity_poly.entity_id
_entity_poly.type
_entity_poly.pdbx_seq_one_letter_code
_entity_poly.pdbx_strand_id
1 'polypeptide(L)'
;IELPEAGLTIGIRHHFVYYQGQPALVTKGEKGIGANGNGNAVIDMWLWNVIETMWEKNSVEIPGWIDVVNEEMFLYFRGSTRTGHLVFSEDFVSKKPFYVVSYDPLTEVLNKVLINGVARTDDEEETHFMTTFLD
;
A
#
# COMPACT_ATOMS: atom_id res chain seq x y z
N ILE A 1 13.34 -1.72 -16.47
CA ILE A 1 14.02 -2.56 -15.47
C ILE A 1 13.30 -3.90 -15.51
N GLU A 2 14.00 -4.97 -15.85
CA GLU A 2 13.45 -6.33 -15.88
C GLU A 2 13.61 -6.96 -14.49
N LEU A 3 12.54 -7.56 -13.96
CA LEU A 3 12.61 -8.30 -12.71
C LEU A 3 13.16 -9.71 -12.95
N PRO A 4 13.87 -10.32 -11.98
CA PRO A 4 14.56 -11.61 -12.16
C PRO A 4 13.67 -12.80 -12.53
N GLU A 5 12.35 -12.71 -12.32
CA GLU A 5 11.41 -13.70 -12.82
C GLU A 5 10.74 -13.25 -14.12
N ALA A 6 11.14 -13.90 -15.21
CA ALA A 6 10.38 -14.12 -16.44
C ALA A 6 9.83 -12.88 -17.18
N GLY A 7 10.67 -11.89 -17.48
CA GLY A 7 10.28 -10.85 -18.45
C GLY A 7 9.10 -9.98 -17.99
N LEU A 8 8.88 -9.88 -16.68
CA LEU A 8 7.95 -8.93 -16.09
C LEU A 8 8.42 -7.51 -16.42
N THR A 9 7.77 -6.93 -17.43
CA THR A 9 7.88 -5.51 -17.74
C THR A 9 7.17 -4.72 -16.65
N ILE A 10 7.82 -3.66 -16.16
CA ILE A 10 7.19 -2.69 -15.26
C ILE A 10 6.03 -2.03 -16.03
N GLY A 11 4.83 -2.58 -15.85
CA GLY A 11 3.59 -2.03 -16.38
C GLY A 11 2.89 -1.11 -15.37
N ILE A 12 1.77 -0.52 -15.78
CA ILE A 12 0.94 0.43 -15.00
C ILE A 12 0.47 -0.07 -13.63
N ARG A 13 0.59 -1.38 -13.36
CA ARG A 13 0.20 -2.02 -12.10
C ARG A 13 1.36 -2.10 -11.10
N HIS A 14 2.58 -1.74 -11.48
CA HIS A 14 3.70 -1.76 -10.54
C HIS A 14 3.93 -0.36 -9.99
N HIS A 15 4.02 -0.26 -8.66
CA HIS A 15 4.24 1.00 -7.97
C HIS A 15 5.60 0.94 -7.28
N PHE A 16 6.41 1.97 -7.52
CA PHE A 16 7.60 2.22 -6.71
C PHE A 16 7.17 2.84 -5.38
N VAL A 17 7.59 2.22 -4.29
CA VAL A 17 7.35 2.70 -2.93
C VAL A 17 8.66 2.65 -2.14
N TYR A 18 8.71 3.33 -1.00
CA TYR A 18 9.77 3.14 -0.03
C TYR A 18 9.31 2.16 1.05
N TYR A 19 10.13 1.18 1.35
CA TYR A 19 9.91 0.22 2.43
C TYR A 19 11.16 0.17 3.31
N GLN A 20 11.01 0.56 4.58
CA GLN A 20 12.08 0.57 5.57
C GLN A 20 13.36 1.28 5.08
N GLY A 21 13.19 2.39 4.37
CA GLY A 21 14.30 3.18 3.82
C GLY A 21 14.92 2.62 2.54
N GLN A 22 14.37 1.55 1.97
CA GLN A 22 14.84 0.94 0.73
C GLN A 22 13.79 1.10 -0.39
N PRO A 23 14.22 1.27 -1.66
CA PRO A 23 13.32 1.22 -2.80
C PRO A 23 12.68 -0.18 -2.92
N ALA A 24 11.37 -0.19 -3.07
CA ALA A 24 10.58 -1.40 -3.26
C ALA A 24 9.64 -1.25 -4.46
N LEU A 25 9.38 -2.36 -5.13
CA LEU A 25 8.40 -2.47 -6.19
C LEU A 25 7.27 -3.39 -5.73
N VAL A 26 6.04 -2.89 -5.80
CA VAL A 26 4.85 -3.62 -5.37
C VAL A 26 3.92 -3.77 -6.55
N THR A 27 3.37 -4.97 -6.73
CA THR A 27 2.36 -5.22 -7.76
C THR A 27 0.98 -4.92 -7.20
N LYS A 28 0.31 -3.99 -7.85
CA LYS A 28 -1.05 -3.58 -7.54
C LYS A 28 -2.05 -4.53 -8.20
N GLY A 29 -2.74 -5.33 -7.39
CA GLY A 29 -3.89 -6.12 -7.83
C GLY A 29 -5.08 -5.21 -8.21
N GLU A 30 -6.02 -5.70 -9.02
CA GLU A 30 -7.22 -4.91 -9.35
C GLU A 30 -8.09 -4.62 -8.13
N LYS A 31 -8.06 -5.50 -7.12
CA LYS A 31 -8.90 -5.45 -5.93
C LYS A 31 -8.14 -5.03 -4.66
N GLY A 32 -6.99 -4.38 -4.80
CA GLY A 32 -6.17 -4.04 -3.64
C GLY A 32 -5.69 -5.27 -2.86
N ILE A 33 -5.36 -5.05 -1.60
CA ILE A 33 -4.89 -6.07 -0.67
C ILE A 33 -6.10 -6.68 0.03
N GLY A 34 -6.24 -8.00 -0.10
CA GLY A 34 -7.29 -8.78 0.55
C GLY A 34 -6.76 -9.61 1.72
N ALA A 35 -7.67 -10.05 2.58
CA ALA A 35 -7.37 -11.05 3.59
C ALA A 35 -7.18 -12.43 2.96
N ASN A 36 -6.25 -13.21 3.51
CA ASN A 36 -6.08 -14.63 3.28
C ASN A 36 -7.08 -15.43 4.13
N GLY A 37 -7.05 -16.76 4.03
CA GLY A 37 -7.98 -17.65 4.74
C GLY A 37 -7.92 -17.58 6.27
N ASN A 38 -6.89 -16.96 6.84
CA ASN A 38 -6.73 -16.75 8.28
C ASN A 38 -7.15 -15.34 8.74
N GLY A 39 -7.67 -14.49 7.84
CA GLY A 39 -8.04 -13.11 8.16
C GLY A 39 -6.88 -12.11 8.13
N ASN A 40 -5.67 -12.55 7.78
CA ASN A 40 -4.46 -11.71 7.65
C ASN A 40 -4.30 -11.21 6.22
N ALA A 41 -3.61 -10.09 6.02
CA ALA A 41 -3.18 -9.68 4.67
C ALA A 41 -1.73 -10.11 4.40
N VAL A 42 -1.40 -10.37 3.13
CA VAL A 42 -0.02 -10.63 2.70
C VAL A 42 0.34 -9.65 1.59
N ILE A 43 1.52 -9.05 1.72
CA ILE A 43 2.06 -8.10 0.75
C ILE A 43 3.33 -8.67 0.18
N ASP A 44 3.26 -9.05 -1.09
CA ASP A 44 4.44 -9.42 -1.86
C ASP A 44 5.05 -8.19 -2.53
N MET A 45 6.35 -8.04 -2.39
CA MET A 45 7.11 -6.93 -2.96
C MET A 45 8.50 -7.38 -3.40
N TRP A 46 9.12 -6.56 -4.22
CA TRP A 46 10.51 -6.72 -4.60
C TRP A 46 11.32 -5.59 -3.99
N LEU A 47 12.37 -5.93 -3.24
CA LEU A 47 13.28 -4.96 -2.65
C LEU A 47 14.52 -4.84 -3.51
N TRP A 48 15.03 -3.61 -3.68
CA TRP A 48 16.30 -3.40 -4.36
C TRP A 48 17.46 -3.63 -3.40
N ASN A 49 18.19 -4.73 -3.55
CA ASN A 49 19.44 -4.96 -2.85
C ASN A 49 20.53 -4.10 -3.49
N VAL A 50 20.96 -3.06 -2.77
CA VAL A 50 21.98 -2.10 -3.22
C VAL A 50 23.39 -2.70 -3.30
N ILE A 51 23.67 -3.74 -2.50
CA ILE A 51 24.99 -4.39 -2.43
C ILE A 51 25.15 -5.33 -3.62
N GLU A 52 24.16 -6.17 -3.85
CA GLU A 52 24.17 -7.18 -4.91
C GLU A 52 23.63 -6.63 -6.25
N THR A 53 23.11 -5.40 -6.24
CA THR A 53 22.53 -4.69 -7.40
C THR A 53 21.44 -5.51 -8.11
N MET A 54 20.58 -6.13 -7.32
CA MET A 54 19.50 -7.00 -7.81
C MET A 54 18.21 -6.82 -7.02
N TRP A 55 17.10 -7.29 -7.59
CA TRP A 55 15.81 -7.34 -6.92
C TRP A 55 15.65 -8.65 -6.15
N GLU A 56 15.20 -8.56 -4.91
CA GLU A 56 14.91 -9.71 -4.04
C GLU A 56 13.44 -9.73 -3.68
N LYS A 57 12.84 -10.92 -3.63
CA LYS A 57 11.47 -11.07 -3.16
C LYS A 57 11.41 -10.89 -1.66
N ASN A 58 10.43 -10.12 -1.22
CA ASN A 58 10.05 -9.97 0.17
C ASN A 58 8.54 -10.14 0.31
N SER A 59 8.11 -10.74 1.41
CA SER A 59 6.68 -10.91 1.72
C SER A 59 6.44 -10.51 3.17
N VAL A 60 5.42 -9.70 3.41
CA VAL A 60 5.05 -9.22 4.75
C VAL A 60 3.63 -9.65 5.04
N GLU A 61 3.45 -10.40 6.12
CA GLU A 61 2.13 -10.72 6.66
C GLU A 61 1.68 -9.65 7.66
N ILE A 62 0.41 -9.27 7.57
CA ILE A 62 -0.25 -8.31 8.46
C ILE A 62 -1.38 -9.03 9.19
N PRO A 63 -1.20 -9.33 10.49
CA PRO A 63 -2.21 -10.00 11.29
C PRO A 63 -3.44 -9.12 11.52
N GLY A 64 -4.62 -9.75 11.65
CA GLY A 64 -5.86 -9.07 12.04
C GLY A 64 -6.40 -8.09 10.98
N TRP A 65 -6.03 -8.28 9.71
CA TRP A 65 -6.46 -7.39 8.62
C TRP A 65 -7.98 -7.27 8.53
N ILE A 66 -8.69 -8.39 8.58
CA ILE A 66 -10.16 -8.42 8.44
C ILE A 66 -10.90 -7.74 9.59
N ASP A 67 -10.27 -7.65 10.77
CA ASP A 67 -10.86 -7.01 11.95
C ASP A 67 -10.91 -5.47 11.80
N VAL A 68 -10.06 -4.91 10.94
CA VAL A 68 -9.91 -3.46 10.74
C VAL A 68 -10.37 -3.03 9.35
N VAL A 69 -10.07 -3.84 8.34
CA VAL A 69 -10.35 -3.61 6.93
C VAL A 69 -11.45 -4.57 6.48
N ASN A 70 -12.62 -4.02 6.17
CA ASN A 70 -13.72 -4.83 5.67
C ASN A 70 -13.50 -5.20 4.18
N GLU A 71 -14.23 -6.20 3.69
CA GLU A 71 -14.07 -6.72 2.32
C GLU A 71 -14.43 -5.70 1.22
N GLU A 72 -15.16 -4.64 1.55
CA GLU A 72 -15.57 -3.60 0.61
C GLU A 72 -14.48 -2.53 0.41
N MET A 73 -13.43 -2.52 1.23
CA MET A 73 -12.33 -1.56 1.17
C MET A 73 -11.21 -2.02 0.24
N PHE A 74 -11.06 -1.37 -0.90
CA PHE A 74 -9.96 -1.57 -1.83
C PHE A 74 -8.74 -0.75 -1.43
N LEU A 75 -7.96 -1.26 -0.48
CA LEU A 75 -6.73 -0.61 -0.02
C LEU A 75 -5.49 -1.11 -0.75
N TYR A 76 -4.54 -0.21 -0.95
CA TYR A 76 -3.27 -0.45 -1.64
C TYR A 76 -2.12 -0.01 -0.76
N PHE A 77 -1.04 -0.78 -0.77
CA PHE A 77 0.18 -0.40 -0.06
C PHE A 77 0.82 0.84 -0.69
N ARG A 78 1.13 1.83 0.14
CA ARG A 78 1.69 3.12 -0.27
C ARG A 78 3.16 3.30 0.11
N GLY A 79 3.71 2.35 0.86
CA GLY A 79 5.06 2.43 1.41
C GLY A 79 5.06 2.50 2.94
N SER A 80 6.23 2.75 3.51
CA SER A 80 6.43 2.89 4.94
C SER A 80 6.79 4.32 5.33
N THR A 81 6.32 4.76 6.49
CA THR A 81 6.78 6.00 7.13
C THR A 81 8.25 5.88 7.57
N ARG A 82 8.85 7.00 7.99
CA ARG A 82 10.21 7.00 8.55
C ARG A 82 10.35 6.15 9.82
N THR A 83 9.26 5.98 10.57
CA THR A 83 9.21 5.13 11.78
C THR A 83 9.00 3.65 11.44
N GLY A 84 8.83 3.30 10.16
CA GLY A 84 8.65 1.92 9.71
C GLY A 84 7.20 1.45 9.69
N HIS A 85 6.23 2.35 9.95
CA HIS A 85 4.81 2.00 9.83
C HIS A 85 4.43 1.79 8.37
N LEU A 86 3.75 0.70 8.05
CA LEU A 86 3.26 0.42 6.70
C LEU A 86 1.95 1.15 6.48
N VAL A 87 1.82 1.86 5.36
CA VAL A 87 0.66 2.71 5.07
C VAL A 87 -0.14 2.14 3.91
N PHE A 88 -1.46 2.13 4.08
CA PHE A 88 -2.43 1.64 3.13
C PHE A 88 -3.51 2.67 2.89
N SER A 89 -3.95 2.79 1.65
CA SER A 89 -5.05 3.67 1.31
C SER A 89 -5.82 3.23 0.08
N GLU A 90 -7.00 3.79 -0.09
CA GLU A 90 -7.74 3.71 -1.35
C GLU A 90 -6.90 4.23 -2.52
N ASP A 91 -7.18 3.71 -3.73
CA ASP A 91 -6.43 4.07 -4.93
C ASP A 91 -6.58 5.55 -5.30
N PHE A 92 -7.84 5.98 -5.23
CA PHE A 92 -8.33 7.30 -5.53
C PHE A 92 -9.08 7.80 -4.32
N VAL A 93 -8.93 9.09 -4.04
CA VAL A 93 -9.76 9.75 -3.03
C VAL A 93 -10.73 10.67 -3.76
N SER A 94 -12.01 10.54 -3.41
CA SER A 94 -13.03 11.52 -3.79
C SER A 94 -13.09 12.63 -2.73
N LYS A 95 -13.87 13.69 -2.96
CA LYS A 95 -14.16 14.72 -1.94
C LYS A 95 -14.91 14.17 -0.70
N LYS A 96 -15.22 12.87 -0.64
CA LYS A 96 -15.85 12.20 0.50
C LYS A 96 -14.80 11.79 1.54
N PRO A 97 -15.21 11.51 2.78
CA PRO A 97 -14.33 10.89 3.76
C PRO A 97 -13.76 9.57 3.22
N PHE A 98 -12.47 9.35 3.45
CA PHE A 98 -11.76 8.14 3.03
C PHE A 98 -10.91 7.61 4.19
N TYR A 99 -10.47 6.36 4.06
CA TYR A 99 -9.69 5.71 5.11
C TYR A 99 -8.21 5.59 4.75
N VAL A 100 -7.39 5.77 5.78
CA VAL A 100 -5.98 5.38 5.77
C VAL A 100 -5.79 4.33 6.85
N VAL A 101 -5.08 3.26 6.51
CA VAL A 101 -4.72 2.22 7.47
C VAL A 101 -3.21 2.25 7.64
N SER A 102 -2.77 2.17 8.89
CA SER A 102 -1.36 2.15 9.27
C SER A 102 -1.09 0.92 10.13
N TYR A 103 -0.07 0.16 9.77
CA TYR A 103 0.37 -1.01 10.51
C TYR A 103 1.74 -0.76 11.12
N ASP A 104 1.90 -1.06 12.41
CA ASP A 104 3.18 -1.08 13.09
C ASP A 104 3.73 -2.51 13.15
N PRO A 105 4.80 -2.84 12.38
CA PRO A 105 5.38 -4.18 12.43
C PRO A 105 6.06 -4.53 13.75
N LEU A 106 6.41 -3.55 14.58
CA LEU A 106 7.07 -3.79 15.88
C LEU A 106 6.07 -4.16 16.96
N THR A 107 4.90 -3.52 16.96
CA THR A 107 3.85 -3.79 17.96
C THR A 107 2.73 -4.67 17.43
N GLU A 108 2.76 -5.01 16.14
CA GLU A 108 1.72 -5.73 15.40
C GLU A 108 0.34 -5.07 15.51
N VAL A 109 0.31 -3.74 15.59
CA VAL A 109 -0.93 -2.97 15.74
C VAL A 109 -1.35 -2.40 14.39
N LEU A 110 -2.59 -2.68 14.00
CA LEU A 110 -3.24 -2.12 12.82
C LEU A 110 -4.22 -1.01 13.24
N ASN A 111 -4.00 0.19 12.74
CA ASN A 111 -4.81 1.37 13.03
C ASN A 111 -5.53 1.84 11.77
N LYS A 112 -6.83 2.11 11.87
CA LYS A 112 -7.63 2.72 10.81
C LYS A 112 -8.01 4.13 11.21
N VAL A 113 -7.70 5.08 10.33
CA VAL A 113 -7.98 6.49 10.50
C VAL A 113 -8.94 6.94 9.41
N LEU A 114 -10.04 7.59 9.82
CA LEU A 114 -10.94 8.28 8.91
C LEU A 114 -10.41 9.69 8.65
N ILE A 115 -10.19 10.02 7.39
CA ILE A 115 -9.84 11.37 6.96
C ILE A 115 -11.09 11.99 6.34
N ASN A 116 -11.59 13.06 6.94
CA ASN A 116 -12.67 13.85 6.35
C ASN A 116 -12.09 14.70 5.23
N GLY A 117 -12.43 14.38 3.98
CA GLY A 117 -12.00 15.14 2.80
C GLY A 117 -12.45 16.61 2.87
N VAL A 118 -11.72 17.50 2.22
CA VAL A 118 -12.11 18.92 2.10
C VAL A 118 -13.01 19.05 0.88
N ALA A 119 -14.33 19.03 1.09
CA ALA A 119 -15.28 19.28 0.01
C ALA A 119 -15.13 20.73 -0.48
N ARG A 120 -14.59 20.94 -1.69
CA ARG A 120 -14.78 22.20 -2.41
C ARG A 120 -16.22 22.20 -2.94
N THR A 121 -16.96 23.27 -2.63
CA THR A 121 -18.39 23.49 -2.90
C THR A 121 -18.78 23.56 -4.37
N ASP A 122 -17.84 23.30 -5.28
CA ASP A 122 -18.06 23.44 -6.71
C ASP A 122 -18.12 22.02 -7.29
N ASP A 123 -19.31 21.67 -7.79
CA ASP A 123 -19.79 20.35 -8.21
C ASP A 123 -19.08 19.80 -9.47
N GLU A 124 -17.77 19.58 -9.37
CA GLU A 124 -17.05 18.68 -10.26
C GLU A 124 -16.42 17.57 -9.41
N GLU A 125 -16.70 16.31 -9.78
CA GLU A 125 -16.09 15.11 -9.22
C GLU A 125 -14.60 15.04 -9.61
N GLU A 126 -13.80 15.95 -9.05
CA GLU A 126 -12.35 15.86 -9.16
C GLU A 126 -11.88 14.65 -8.36
N THR A 127 -11.43 13.62 -9.08
CA THR A 127 -10.82 12.42 -8.51
C THR A 127 -9.31 12.65 -8.44
N HIS A 128 -8.72 12.57 -7.25
CA HIS A 128 -7.28 12.74 -7.07
C HIS A 128 -6.61 11.40 -6.81
N PHE A 129 -5.48 11.17 -7.47
CA PHE A 129 -4.61 10.02 -7.19
C PHE A 129 -3.87 10.25 -5.88
N MET A 130 -3.98 9.30 -4.94
CA MET A 130 -3.13 9.32 -3.75
C MET A 130 -1.79 8.68 -4.09
N THR A 131 -0.74 9.50 -4.22
CA THR A 131 0.58 9.03 -4.63
C THR A 131 1.42 8.58 -3.44
N THR A 132 1.50 9.39 -2.37
CA THR A 132 2.30 9.09 -1.18
C THR A 132 1.92 10.00 -0.01
N PHE A 133 2.22 9.56 1.22
CA PHE A 133 2.25 10.43 2.41
C PHE A 133 3.72 10.82 2.61
N LEU A 134 4.05 12.09 2.37
CA LEU A 134 5.34 12.65 2.76
C LEU A 134 5.19 13.18 4.19
N ASP A 135 5.94 12.59 5.12
CA ASP A 135 6.22 13.20 6.43
C ASP A 135 7.20 14.39 6.28
#